data_AF-A0A1G0XNA7-F1
#
_entry.id   AF-A0A1G0XNA7-F1
#
_cell.length_a   1.000
_cell.length_b   1.000
_cell.length_c   1.000
_cell.angle_alpha   90.00
_cell.angle_beta   90.00
_cell.angle_gamma   90.00
#
_symmetry.space_group_name_H-M   'P 1'
#
loop_
_entity.id
_entity.type
_entity.pdbx_description
1 polymer ?
#
loop_
_entity_poly.entity_id
_entity_poly.type
_entity_poly.pdbx_seq_one_letter_code
_entity_poly.pdbx_strand_id
1 'polypeptide(L)'
;MNVYALPFKKMVASFMSRTTNKVDLNDFILYKIVDSHTKGQVEYFKMQCINTKAVFDALIQDIVFDEDILYGLHPIQGCYIGIEYEKTTKFDTRNSKAQVKPRSVFSKYSASRYGNNHLLYQNRNGLLGFESKITGEQFLMDPRDIALSRSLIEEFDAVQAFCIGVLAGLKFANPKIEENALSITKAPHLRLVEK
;
A
#
# COMPACT_ATOMS: atom_id res chain seq x y z
N MET A 1 -3.46 -4.30 22.56
CA MET A 1 -3.99 -4.73 21.25
C MET A 1 -5.50 -4.78 21.36
N ASN A 2 -6.21 -3.83 20.75
CA ASN A 2 -7.68 -3.85 20.72
C ASN A 2 -8.11 -4.21 19.29
N VAL A 3 -8.53 -5.46 19.11
CA VAL A 3 -9.12 -5.97 17.87
C VAL A 3 -10.63 -5.85 18.01
N TYR A 4 -11.28 -5.11 17.11
CA TYR A 4 -12.74 -4.99 17.10
C TYR A 4 -13.30 -5.80 15.94
N ALA A 5 -13.98 -6.90 16.24
CA ALA A 5 -14.84 -7.60 15.30
C ALA A 5 -16.19 -6.87 15.21
N LEU A 6 -16.59 -6.44 14.02
CA LEU A 6 -17.85 -5.72 13.81
C LEU A 6 -18.77 -6.49 12.86
N PRO A 7 -20.04 -6.71 13.19
CA PRO A 7 -21.03 -7.15 12.22
C PRO A 7 -21.68 -5.91 11.60
N PHE A 8 -21.52 -5.68 10.29
CA PHE A 8 -22.34 -4.66 9.63
C PHE A 8 -22.80 -5.03 8.21
N LYS A 9 -24.04 -4.63 7.95
CA LYS A 9 -24.87 -4.92 6.78
C LYS A 9 -24.28 -4.35 5.49
N LYS A 10 -24.41 -5.16 4.43
CA LYS A 10 -24.14 -4.88 3.01
C LYS A 10 -24.43 -3.42 2.63
N MET A 11 -23.37 -2.69 2.30
CA MET A 11 -23.43 -1.43 1.55
C MET A 11 -22.77 -1.66 0.20
N VAL A 12 -23.42 -1.16 -0.84
CA VAL A 12 -23.32 -1.54 -2.26
C VAL A 12 -21.87 -1.64 -2.75
N ALA A 13 -21.42 -2.86 -3.00
CA ALA A 13 -20.22 -3.19 -3.75
C ALA A 13 -20.49 -2.92 -5.24
N SER A 14 -20.01 -1.79 -5.73
CA SER A 14 -20.05 -1.46 -7.16
C SER A 14 -18.75 -0.76 -7.52
N PHE A 15 -17.71 -1.54 -7.85
CA PHE A 15 -16.79 -1.26 -8.98
C PHE A 15 -15.68 -2.31 -9.23
N MET A 16 -15.82 -3.58 -8.82
CA MET A 16 -14.81 -4.61 -9.16
C MET A 16 -15.43 -5.95 -9.57
N SER A 17 -16.20 -5.97 -10.66
CA SER A 17 -16.32 -7.22 -11.43
C SER A 17 -15.11 -7.31 -12.36
N ARG A 18 -13.98 -7.79 -11.84
CA ARG A 18 -12.82 -8.11 -12.68
C ARG A 18 -12.94 -9.54 -13.19
N THR A 19 -12.90 -9.66 -14.51
CA THR A 19 -12.63 -10.88 -15.25
C THR A 19 -11.43 -11.61 -14.65
N THR A 20 -11.64 -12.81 -14.13
CA THR A 20 -10.62 -13.67 -13.54
C THR A 20 -9.87 -14.42 -14.64
N ASN A 21 -8.96 -13.73 -15.31
CA ASN A 21 -7.91 -14.45 -16.04
C ASN A 21 -7.04 -15.15 -14.99
N LYS A 22 -6.94 -16.48 -15.05
CA LYS A 22 -6.00 -17.26 -14.24
C LYS A 22 -4.59 -16.83 -14.64
N VAL A 23 -3.95 -16.01 -13.82
CA VAL A 23 -2.52 -15.68 -13.96
C VAL A 23 -1.73 -16.86 -13.44
N ASP A 24 -0.74 -17.34 -14.20
CA ASP A 24 0.17 -18.38 -13.73
C ASP A 24 1.14 -17.75 -12.71
N LEU A 25 1.27 -18.39 -11.55
CA LEU A 25 2.23 -17.96 -10.51
C LEU A 25 3.68 -18.04 -11.02
N ASN A 26 3.93 -18.82 -12.08
CA ASN A 26 5.22 -18.92 -12.75
C ASN A 26 5.59 -17.70 -13.61
N ASP A 27 4.62 -16.82 -13.92
CA ASP A 27 4.87 -15.62 -14.74
C ASP A 27 5.51 -14.47 -13.95
N PHE A 28 5.55 -14.57 -12.61
CA PHE A 28 6.10 -13.53 -11.76
C PHE A 28 7.63 -13.57 -11.73
N ILE A 29 8.25 -12.46 -12.15
CA ILE A 29 9.66 -12.20 -11.89
C ILE A 29 9.78 -11.69 -10.46
N LEU A 30 10.65 -12.31 -9.67
CA LEU A 30 10.75 -12.02 -8.25
C LEU A 30 11.95 -11.14 -7.98
N TYR A 31 11.76 -10.16 -7.12
CA TYR A 31 12.80 -9.22 -6.75
C TYR A 31 12.97 -9.20 -5.24
N LYS A 32 14.19 -8.91 -4.80
CA LYS A 32 14.48 -8.56 -3.42
C LYS A 32 15.39 -7.36 -3.36
N ILE A 33 15.11 -6.46 -2.43
CA ILE A 33 16.05 -5.41 -2.03
C ILE A 33 17.12 -6.10 -1.17
N VAL A 34 18.39 -5.95 -1.53
CA VAL A 34 19.50 -6.56 -0.79
C VAL A 34 20.32 -5.55 0.00
N ASP A 35 20.29 -4.28 -0.40
CA ASP A 35 21.12 -3.22 0.15
C ASP A 35 20.57 -1.86 -0.31
N SER A 36 20.99 -0.76 0.34
CA SER A 36 20.79 0.59 -0.17
C SER A 36 22.05 1.43 0.02
N HIS A 37 22.28 2.37 -0.87
CA HIS A 37 23.42 3.28 -0.78
C HIS A 37 23.07 4.66 -1.30
N THR A 38 23.72 5.68 -0.75
CA THR A 38 23.49 7.06 -1.14
C THR A 38 24.62 7.55 -2.04
N LYS A 39 24.27 8.16 -3.17
CA LYS A 39 25.21 8.88 -4.04
C LYS A 39 24.79 10.34 -4.10
N GLY A 40 25.51 11.19 -3.36
CA GLY A 40 25.13 12.59 -3.18
C GLY A 40 23.92 12.73 -2.24
N GLN A 41 22.81 13.27 -2.73
CA GLN A 41 21.54 13.40 -1.99
C GLN A 41 20.48 12.37 -2.43
N VAL A 42 20.84 11.43 -3.31
CA VAL A 42 19.91 10.46 -3.89
C VAL A 42 20.22 9.07 -3.33
N GLU A 43 19.21 8.40 -2.80
CA GLU A 43 19.29 7.01 -2.34
C GLU A 43 18.97 6.04 -3.50
N TYR A 44 19.84 5.04 -3.66
CA TYR A 44 19.71 3.95 -4.62
C TYR A 44 19.51 2.63 -3.87
N PHE A 45 18.51 1.86 -4.28
CA PHE A 45 18.25 0.52 -3.77
C PHE A 45 18.90 -0.51 -4.68
N LYS A 46 19.68 -1.41 -4.08
CA LYS A 46 20.28 -2.53 -4.80
C LYS A 46 19.25 -3.66 -4.87
N MET A 47 18.79 -3.94 -6.08
CA MET A 47 17.76 -4.93 -6.39
C MET A 47 18.41 -6.20 -6.96
N GLN A 48 18.04 -7.37 -6.43
CA GLN A 48 18.38 -8.66 -7.01
C GLN A 48 17.14 -9.32 -7.60
N CYS A 49 17.22 -9.75 -8.86
CA CYS A 49 16.25 -10.67 -9.44
C CYS A 49 16.50 -12.09 -8.92
N ILE A 50 15.55 -12.65 -8.16
CA ILE A 50 15.68 -13.94 -7.49
C ILE A 50 15.84 -15.05 -8.54
N ASN A 51 16.60 -16.09 -8.21
CA ASN A 51 17.02 -17.18 -9.10
C ASN A 51 17.97 -16.76 -10.23
N THR A 52 18.43 -15.51 -10.23
CA THR A 52 19.47 -15.02 -11.13
C THR A 52 20.63 -14.40 -10.35
N LYS A 53 21.75 -14.18 -11.05
CA LYS A 53 22.86 -13.36 -10.57
C LYS A 53 22.72 -11.88 -10.91
N ALA A 54 21.60 -11.48 -11.54
CA ALA A 54 21.38 -10.12 -11.97
C ALA A 54 21.08 -9.23 -10.75
N VAL A 55 21.89 -8.17 -10.62
CA VAL A 55 21.77 -7.15 -9.60
C VAL A 55 21.86 -5.80 -10.30
N PHE A 56 20.98 -4.86 -9.92
CA PHE A 56 20.94 -3.53 -10.48
C PHE A 56 20.56 -2.51 -9.40
N ASP A 57 20.92 -1.25 -9.62
CA ASP A 57 20.52 -0.15 -8.76
C ASP A 57 19.25 0.49 -9.30
N ALA A 58 18.29 0.77 -8.42
CA ALA A 58 17.01 1.38 -8.75
C ALA A 58 16.69 2.53 -7.79
N LEU A 59 16.10 3.60 -8.30
CA LEU A 59 15.51 4.64 -7.45
C LEU A 59 14.20 4.15 -6.88
N ILE A 60 13.75 4.78 -5.79
CA ILE A 60 12.44 4.48 -5.22
C ILE A 60 11.30 4.70 -6.22
N GLN A 61 11.43 5.69 -7.10
CA GLN A 61 10.47 5.96 -8.17
C GLN A 61 10.44 4.83 -9.20
N ASP A 62 11.61 4.30 -9.56
CA ASP A 62 11.70 3.16 -10.50
C ASP A 62 11.02 1.92 -9.92
N ILE A 63 11.21 1.65 -8.62
CA ILE A 63 10.56 0.53 -7.92
C ILE A 63 9.04 0.70 -7.86
N VAL A 64 8.55 1.91 -7.54
CA VAL A 64 7.12 2.17 -7.32
C VAL A 64 6.33 2.22 -8.63
N PHE A 65 6.93 2.74 -9.70
CA PHE A 65 6.25 2.90 -10.99
C PHE A 65 6.43 1.72 -11.95
N ASP A 66 7.33 0.79 -11.65
CA ASP A 66 7.45 -0.48 -12.36
C ASP A 66 6.57 -1.55 -11.68
N GLU A 67 5.48 -1.93 -12.36
CA GLU A 67 4.52 -2.93 -11.86
C GLU A 67 5.20 -4.29 -11.65
N ASP A 68 6.14 -4.70 -12.49
CA ASP A 68 6.76 -6.02 -12.37
C ASP A 68 7.71 -6.08 -11.17
N ILE A 69 8.44 -4.99 -10.91
CA ILE A 69 9.29 -4.86 -9.73
C ILE A 69 8.43 -4.86 -8.46
N LEU A 70 7.43 -3.97 -8.37
CA LEU A 70 6.63 -3.80 -7.15
C LEU A 70 5.86 -5.09 -6.79
N TYR A 71 5.24 -5.74 -7.78
CA TYR A 71 4.49 -6.98 -7.56
C TYR A 71 5.42 -8.18 -7.29
N GLY A 72 6.66 -8.13 -7.78
CA GLY A 72 7.68 -9.15 -7.56
C GLY A 72 8.36 -9.10 -6.19
N LEU A 73 8.15 -8.03 -5.41
CA LEU A 73 8.70 -7.88 -4.06
C LEU A 73 8.03 -8.80 -3.03
N HIS A 74 8.75 -9.07 -1.94
CA HIS A 74 8.16 -9.62 -0.74
C HIS A 74 7.27 -8.57 -0.04
N PRO A 75 6.11 -8.92 0.56
CA PRO A 75 5.20 -7.94 1.18
C PRO A 75 5.84 -7.01 2.20
N ILE A 76 6.74 -7.54 3.05
CA ILE A 76 7.54 -6.71 3.98
C ILE A 76 8.34 -5.64 3.24
N GLN A 77 8.98 -5.99 2.13
CA GLN A 77 9.79 -5.07 1.35
C GLN A 77 8.91 -4.06 0.60
N GLY A 78 7.76 -4.50 0.09
CA GLY A 78 6.75 -3.60 -0.47
C GLY A 78 6.28 -2.56 0.54
N CYS A 79 5.98 -2.99 1.78
CA CYS A 79 5.59 -2.09 2.87
C CYS A 79 6.71 -1.11 3.23
N TYR A 80 7.95 -1.58 3.36
CA TYR A 80 9.11 -0.74 3.60
C TYR A 80 9.27 0.34 2.52
N ILE A 81 9.21 -0.05 1.25
CA ILE A 81 9.27 0.89 0.12
C ILE A 81 8.13 1.91 0.18
N GLY A 82 6.93 1.50 0.58
CA GLY A 82 5.81 2.43 0.80
C GLY A 82 6.10 3.51 1.84
N ILE A 83 6.72 3.12 2.96
CA ILE A 83 7.11 4.05 4.02
C ILE A 83 8.20 5.01 3.53
N GLU A 84 9.24 4.49 2.88
CA GLU A 84 10.33 5.32 2.36
C GLU A 84 9.86 6.25 1.24
N TYR A 85 8.97 5.78 0.37
CA TYR A 85 8.42 6.58 -0.72
C TYR A 85 7.73 7.82 -0.17
N GLU A 86 6.91 7.66 0.87
CA GLU A 86 6.23 8.77 1.50
C GLU A 86 7.17 9.75 2.23
N LYS A 87 8.31 9.29 2.75
CA LYS A 87 9.33 10.18 3.31
C LYS A 87 9.98 11.03 2.21
N THR A 88 10.25 10.44 1.05
CA THR A 88 10.90 11.12 -0.08
C THR A 88 9.98 12.12 -0.80
N THR A 89 8.71 11.79 -1.00
CA THR A 89 7.73 12.68 -1.67
C THR A 89 7.51 13.99 -0.92
N LYS A 90 7.56 13.98 0.43
CA LYS A 90 7.47 15.19 1.26
C LYS A 90 8.70 16.10 1.16
N PHE A 91 9.87 15.52 0.87
CA PHE A 91 11.09 16.29 0.65
C PHE A 91 11.02 17.04 -0.70
N ASP A 92 10.49 16.39 -1.74
CA ASP A 92 10.37 16.96 -3.08
C ASP A 92 9.24 17.98 -3.23
N THR A 93 8.14 17.87 -2.46
CA THR A 93 7.02 18.83 -2.58
C THR A 93 7.36 20.24 -2.12
N ARG A 94 8.49 20.44 -1.41
CA ARG A 94 9.01 21.77 -1.09
C ARG A 94 9.74 22.42 -2.27
N ASN A 95 10.16 21.65 -3.30
CA ASN A 95 11.02 22.14 -4.38
C ASN A 95 10.56 21.81 -5.83
N SER A 96 9.57 20.94 -6.04
CA SER A 96 9.31 20.38 -7.39
C SER A 96 7.83 20.44 -7.80
N LYS A 97 7.48 21.30 -8.78
CA LYS A 97 6.18 21.35 -9.49
C LYS A 97 6.03 20.24 -10.56
N ALA A 98 6.72 19.11 -10.43
CA ALA A 98 6.61 18.00 -11.37
C ALA A 98 5.57 17.00 -10.87
N GLN A 99 4.30 17.23 -11.24
CA GLN A 99 3.25 16.23 -11.07
C GLN A 99 3.52 15.04 -11.99
N VAL A 100 4.24 14.04 -11.50
CA VAL A 100 4.21 12.71 -12.10
C VAL A 100 2.79 12.21 -11.91
N LYS A 101 2.00 12.22 -12.99
CA LYS A 101 0.62 11.72 -12.97
C LYS A 101 0.69 10.26 -12.53
N PRO A 102 0.04 9.86 -11.42
CA PRO A 102 -0.05 8.47 -11.06
C PRO A 102 -0.87 7.77 -12.15
N ARG A 103 -0.20 7.00 -13.02
CA ARG A 103 -0.90 5.96 -13.78
C ARG A 103 -1.43 4.98 -12.74
N SER A 104 -2.69 4.57 -12.87
CA SER A 104 -3.32 3.68 -11.89
C SER A 104 -2.58 2.34 -11.84
N VAL A 105 -1.70 2.19 -10.85
CA VAL A 105 -0.81 1.03 -10.60
C VAL A 105 -1.59 -0.28 -10.33
N PHE A 106 -2.91 -0.19 -10.20
CA PHE A 106 -3.76 -1.29 -9.75
C PHE A 106 -4.38 -2.14 -10.86
N SER A 107 -4.09 -1.91 -12.14
CA SER A 107 -4.98 -2.43 -13.20
C SER A 107 -4.61 -3.76 -13.84
N LYS A 108 -3.35 -4.22 -13.80
CA LYS A 108 -2.95 -5.41 -14.58
C LYS A 108 -2.96 -6.73 -13.83
N TYR A 109 -2.67 -6.73 -12.54
CA TYR A 109 -2.53 -7.96 -11.77
C TYR A 109 -3.70 -8.10 -10.79
N SER A 110 -4.68 -8.94 -11.15
CA SER A 110 -5.75 -9.38 -10.25
C SER A 110 -5.33 -10.57 -9.38
N ALA A 111 -4.16 -11.17 -9.65
CA ALA A 111 -3.66 -12.31 -8.93
C ALA A 111 -2.76 -11.88 -7.78
N SER A 112 -3.26 -12.06 -6.55
CA SER A 112 -2.45 -11.91 -5.34
C SER A 112 -1.56 -13.14 -5.20
N ARG A 113 -0.24 -12.93 -5.27
CA ARG A 113 0.77 -13.99 -5.14
C ARG A 113 1.00 -14.39 -3.69
N TYR A 114 0.93 -13.40 -2.80
CA TYR A 114 1.09 -13.58 -1.37
C TYR A 114 -0.23 -13.31 -0.66
N GLY A 115 -0.37 -13.96 0.49
CA GLY A 115 -1.22 -13.47 1.55
C GLY A 115 -2.66 -13.94 1.51
N ASN A 116 -3.15 -14.30 2.68
CA ASN A 116 -4.54 -14.64 2.91
C ASN A 116 -5.39 -13.40 3.20
N ASN A 117 -4.80 -12.22 3.38
CA ASN A 117 -5.55 -10.99 3.63
C ASN A 117 -5.78 -10.20 2.34
N HIS A 118 -6.94 -9.53 2.30
CA HIS A 118 -7.31 -8.62 1.22
C HIS A 118 -7.77 -7.28 1.79
N LEU A 119 -7.07 -6.21 1.42
CA LEU A 119 -7.42 -4.84 1.76
C LEU A 119 -8.69 -4.42 1.03
N LEU A 120 -9.70 -3.99 1.78
CA LEU A 120 -11.03 -3.66 1.24
C LEU A 120 -11.23 -2.15 1.12
N TYR A 121 -10.96 -1.40 2.18
CA TYR A 121 -11.24 0.03 2.23
C TYR A 121 -10.42 0.75 3.30
N GLN A 122 -10.37 2.07 3.18
CA GLN A 122 -9.97 2.98 4.25
C GLN A 122 -11.21 3.73 4.74
N ASN A 123 -11.46 3.72 6.05
CA ASN A 123 -12.57 4.49 6.62
C ASN A 123 -12.22 5.98 6.76
N ARG A 124 -13.21 6.80 7.10
CA ARG A 124 -13.02 8.26 7.28
C ARG A 124 -12.08 8.63 8.42
N ASN A 125 -11.85 7.70 9.35
CA ASN A 125 -10.93 7.87 10.48
C ASN A 125 -9.49 7.46 10.10
N GLY A 126 -9.26 7.06 8.85
CA GLY A 126 -7.95 6.63 8.37
C GLY A 126 -7.54 5.22 8.81
N LEU A 127 -8.47 4.41 9.34
CA LEU A 127 -8.27 2.99 9.64
C LEU A 127 -8.52 2.15 8.39
N LEU A 128 -7.81 1.03 8.29
CA LEU A 128 -7.88 0.10 7.18
C LEU A 128 -8.76 -1.09 7.52
N GLY A 129 -9.76 -1.31 6.67
CA GLY A 129 -10.60 -2.51 6.66
C GLY A 129 -10.00 -3.55 5.72
N PHE A 130 -9.76 -4.75 6.22
CA PHE A 130 -9.29 -5.88 5.42
C PHE A 130 -9.98 -7.18 5.85
N GLU A 131 -10.06 -8.15 4.94
CA GLU A 131 -10.64 -9.46 5.22
C GLU A 131 -9.59 -10.56 5.15
N SER A 132 -9.74 -11.59 5.98
CA SER A 132 -9.03 -12.85 5.80
C SER A 132 -9.82 -13.75 4.84
N LYS A 133 -9.18 -14.17 3.75
CA LYS A 133 -9.70 -15.15 2.78
C LYS A 133 -9.91 -16.53 3.41
N ILE A 134 -9.19 -16.86 4.49
CA ILE A 134 -9.32 -18.15 5.18
C ILE A 134 -10.58 -18.17 6.05
N THR A 135 -10.73 -17.17 6.93
CA THR A 135 -11.83 -17.16 7.91
C THR A 135 -13.06 -16.39 7.42
N GLY A 136 -12.91 -15.54 6.41
CA GLY A 136 -13.93 -14.58 5.97
C GLY A 136 -14.13 -13.42 6.95
N GLU A 137 -13.34 -13.34 8.02
CA GLU A 137 -13.47 -12.30 9.03
C GLU A 137 -12.89 -10.97 8.53
N GLN A 138 -13.58 -9.88 8.88
CA GLN A 138 -13.13 -8.53 8.60
C GLN A 138 -12.51 -7.89 9.83
N PHE A 139 -11.37 -7.25 9.61
CA PHE A 139 -10.60 -6.55 10.62
C PHE A 139 -10.53 -5.07 10.27
N LEU A 140 -10.48 -4.23 11.30
CA LEU A 140 -10.29 -2.79 11.18
C LEU A 140 -9.09 -2.37 12.04
N MET A 141 -8.02 -1.88 11.42
CA MET A 141 -6.76 -1.57 12.12
C MET A 141 -6.10 -0.29 11.63
N ASP A 142 -5.23 0.28 12.46
CA ASP A 142 -4.38 1.41 12.07
C ASP A 142 -3.31 0.96 11.07
N PRO A 143 -3.06 1.70 9.98
CA PRO A 143 -1.97 1.38 9.04
C PRO A 143 -0.60 1.18 9.71
N ARG A 144 -0.28 1.93 10.76
CA ARG A 144 1.00 1.80 11.49
C ARG A 144 1.09 0.48 12.24
N ASP A 145 0.01 0.07 12.89
CA ASP A 145 -0.04 -1.21 13.61
C ASP A 145 0.12 -2.37 12.64
N ILE A 146 -0.50 -2.27 11.46
CA ILE A 146 -0.34 -3.27 10.39
C ILE A 146 1.10 -3.28 9.86
N ALA A 147 1.66 -2.11 9.53
CA ALA A 147 3.01 -1.99 8.97
C ALA A 147 4.12 -2.45 9.94
N LEU A 148 3.95 -2.25 11.24
CA LEU A 148 4.90 -2.70 12.26
C LEU A 148 4.75 -4.19 12.59
N SER A 149 3.62 -4.81 12.24
CA SER A 149 3.36 -6.23 12.47
C SER A 149 3.84 -7.08 11.31
N ARG A 150 5.02 -7.69 11.46
CA ARG A 150 5.62 -8.55 10.43
C ARG A 150 4.71 -9.73 10.04
N SER A 151 4.10 -10.40 11.02
CA SER A 151 3.22 -11.54 10.76
C SER A 151 1.96 -11.13 10.00
N LEU A 152 1.50 -9.89 10.19
CA LEU A 152 0.29 -9.41 9.52
C LEU A 152 0.61 -8.92 8.11
N ILE A 153 1.73 -8.22 7.91
CA ILE A 153 2.12 -7.71 6.58
C ILE A 153 2.51 -8.83 5.61
N GLU A 154 3.08 -9.93 6.12
CA GLU A 154 3.38 -11.15 5.34
C GLU A 154 2.11 -11.77 4.74
N GLU A 155 0.94 -11.51 5.34
CA GLU A 155 -0.35 -12.01 4.88
C GLU A 155 -1.03 -11.11 3.83
N PHE A 156 -0.40 -10.03 3.36
CA PHE A 156 -0.90 -9.22 2.25
C PHE A 156 -0.10 -9.47 0.97
N ASP A 157 -0.66 -9.09 -0.18
CA ASP A 157 0.14 -8.97 -1.39
C ASP A 157 1.10 -7.76 -1.32
N ALA A 158 2.14 -7.75 -2.15
CA ALA A 158 3.17 -6.72 -2.10
C ALA A 158 2.64 -5.30 -2.36
N VAL A 159 1.57 -5.17 -3.15
CA VAL A 159 1.00 -3.88 -3.55
C VAL A 159 0.12 -3.32 -2.45
N GLN A 160 -0.74 -4.15 -1.86
CA GLN A 160 -1.51 -3.82 -0.68
C GLN A 160 -0.59 -3.49 0.48
N ALA A 161 0.49 -4.27 0.68
CA ALA A 161 1.51 -3.99 1.67
C ALA A 161 2.21 -2.65 1.41
N PHE A 162 2.54 -2.34 0.15
CA PHE A 162 3.04 -1.02 -0.25
C PHE A 162 2.05 0.09 0.09
N CYS A 163 0.76 -0.06 -0.22
CA CYS A 163 -0.27 0.92 0.14
C CYS A 163 -0.39 1.13 1.65
N ILE A 164 -0.38 0.04 2.42
CA ILE A 164 -0.33 0.08 3.88
C ILE A 164 0.91 0.88 4.34
N GLY A 165 2.06 0.62 3.73
CA GLY A 165 3.32 1.33 3.99
C GLY A 165 3.23 2.83 3.74
N VAL A 166 2.68 3.25 2.59
CA VAL A 166 2.45 4.67 2.26
C VAL A 166 1.56 5.34 3.31
N LEU A 167 0.45 4.69 3.67
CA LEU A 167 -0.50 5.21 4.67
C LEU A 167 0.11 5.27 6.08
N ALA A 168 0.93 4.28 6.44
CA ALA A 168 1.68 4.28 7.69
C ALA A 168 2.72 5.41 7.71
N GLY A 169 3.48 5.59 6.61
CA GLY A 169 4.44 6.68 6.43
C GLY A 169 3.78 8.06 6.59
N LEU A 170 2.59 8.24 6.01
CA LEU A 170 1.78 9.45 6.16
C LEU A 170 1.48 9.75 7.64
N LYS A 171 1.07 8.72 8.40
CA LYS A 171 0.76 8.84 9.83
C LYS A 171 2.01 9.02 10.70
N PHE A 172 3.13 8.36 10.40
CA PHE A 172 4.39 8.54 11.13
C PHE A 172 4.90 9.98 11.05
N ALA A 173 4.75 10.62 9.89
CA ALA A 173 5.15 11.99 9.69
C ALA A 173 4.17 13.03 10.29
N ASN A 174 2.92 12.65 10.56
CA ASN A 174 1.87 13.54 11.07
C ASN A 174 1.12 12.95 12.28
N PRO A 175 1.79 12.76 13.44
CA PRO A 175 1.17 12.14 14.62
C PRO A 175 -0.01 12.95 15.20
N LYS A 176 -0.13 14.24 14.87
CA LYS A 176 -1.15 15.17 15.40
C LYS A 176 -2.53 15.08 14.74
N ILE A 177 -2.69 14.33 13.64
CA ILE A 177 -4.00 14.21 12.95
C ILE A 177 -5.00 13.39 13.80
N GLU A 178 -4.52 12.61 14.76
CA GLU A 178 -5.35 11.68 15.54
C GLU A 178 -6.05 12.31 16.74
N GLU A 179 -5.48 13.35 17.36
CA GLU A 179 -6.13 14.07 18.46
C GLU A 179 -7.35 14.89 18.01
N ASN A 180 -7.37 15.32 16.74
CA ASN A 180 -8.47 16.13 16.20
C ASN A 180 -9.61 15.32 15.59
N ALA A 181 -9.44 14.02 15.33
CA ALA A 181 -10.49 13.16 14.75
C ALA A 181 -11.64 12.86 15.74
N LEU A 182 -11.44 13.10 17.03
CA LEU A 182 -12.49 13.08 18.07
C LEU A 182 -13.31 14.39 18.11
N SER A 183 -12.87 15.44 17.40
CA SER A 183 -13.68 16.66 17.24
C SER A 183 -14.62 16.50 16.05
N ILE A 184 -15.90 16.30 16.37
CA ILE A 184 -17.02 16.25 15.43
C ILE A 184 -17.08 17.60 14.69
N THR A 185 -16.34 17.74 13.59
CA THR A 185 -16.48 18.88 12.69
C THR A 185 -17.65 18.59 11.76
N LYS A 186 -18.70 19.40 11.91
CA LYS A 186 -19.95 19.36 11.15
C LYS A 186 -19.68 19.15 9.66
N ALA A 187 -20.21 18.06 9.12
CA ALA A 187 -20.02 17.69 7.73
C ALA A 187 -20.59 18.75 6.78
N PRO A 188 -19.90 19.11 5.68
CA PRO A 188 -20.51 19.83 4.60
C PRO A 188 -21.51 18.91 3.88
N HIS A 189 -22.80 19.24 3.97
CA HIS A 189 -23.82 18.54 3.20
C HIS A 189 -23.74 18.99 1.74
N LEU A 190 -23.42 18.05 0.85
CA LEU A 190 -23.62 18.24 -0.58
C LEU A 190 -25.11 18.49 -0.81
N ARG A 191 -25.45 19.66 -1.35
CA ARG A 191 -26.81 19.99 -1.77
C ARG A 191 -26.96 19.59 -3.23
N LEU A 192 -27.98 18.78 -3.51
CA LEU A 192 -28.47 18.57 -4.87
C LEU A 192 -28.98 19.90 -5.40
N VAL A 193 -28.39 20.35 -6.52
CA VAL A 193 -28.90 21.48 -7.29
C VAL A 193 -29.81 20.87 -8.35
N GLU A 194 -31.11 20.94 -8.15
CA GLU A 194 -32.08 20.65 -9.21
C GLU A 194 -32.01 21.78 -10.25
N LYS A 195 -31.94 21.41 -11.52
CA LYS A 195 -31.97 22.33 -12.67
C LYS A 195 -33.39 22.42 -13.21
#